data_AF-A0A0F9AIG6-F1
#
_entry.id   AF-A0A0F9AIG6-F1
#
_cell.length_a   1.000
_cell.length_b   1.000
_cell.length_c   1.000
_cell.angle_alpha   90.00
_cell.angle_beta   90.00
_cell.angle_gamma   90.00
#
_symmetry.space_group_name_H-M   'P 1'
#
loop_
_entity.id
_entity.type
_entity.pdbx_description
1 polymer ?
#
loop_
_entity_poly.entity_id
_entity_poly.type
_entity_poly.pdbx_seq_one_letter_code
_entity_poly.pdbx_strand_id
1 'polypeptide(L)'
;MKAIMHTSGTEGRFGYFGPAEGQLLLENFFEIDTLCNYMLEKYNNKTISFIDLIHENLMETTFIRKHYRDAILQLEKKFQIQIRKKGPRGGINEDTVILFRKPKNLLSYIGKKK
;
A
#
# COMPACT_ATOMS: atom_id res chain seq x y z
N MET A 1 31.60 33.04 12.25
CA MET A 1 32.37 33.05 13.52
C MET A 1 31.76 32.02 14.46
N LYS A 2 32.62 31.24 15.11
CA LYS A 2 32.32 30.16 16.07
C LYS A 2 31.60 30.71 17.30
N ALA A 3 30.53 30.06 17.73
CA ALA A 3 30.07 30.13 19.12
C ALA A 3 30.38 28.78 19.77
N ILE A 4 31.62 28.65 20.25
CA ILE A 4 31.99 27.59 21.21
C ILE A 4 31.51 28.10 22.56
N MET A 5 30.60 27.38 23.22
CA MET A 5 30.27 27.60 24.62
C MET A 5 30.83 26.44 25.42
N HIS A 6 31.83 26.73 26.24
CA HIS A 6 32.49 25.76 27.12
C HIS A 6 31.86 25.75 28.51
N THR A 7 31.67 24.52 29.03
CA THR A 7 31.76 24.10 30.45
C THR A 7 30.54 24.46 31.33
N SER A 8 30.03 23.62 32.24
CA SER A 8 30.66 22.54 33.03
C SER A 8 29.60 21.61 33.63
N GLY A 9 29.97 20.35 33.95
CA GLY A 9 29.40 19.63 35.09
C GLY A 9 28.33 18.57 34.79
N THR A 10 28.76 17.37 34.40
CA THR A 10 28.18 16.11 34.88
C THR A 10 29.12 14.99 34.48
N GLU A 11 29.73 14.33 35.46
CA GLU A 11 30.42 13.05 35.31
C GLU A 11 29.37 11.96 35.03
N GLY A 12 28.72 12.05 33.87
CA GLY A 12 27.75 11.07 33.40
C GLY A 12 28.43 10.19 32.36
N ARG A 13 28.46 8.88 32.58
CA ARG A 13 28.73 7.91 31.51
C ARG A 13 27.79 8.20 30.35
N PHE A 14 28.28 8.85 29.30
CA PHE A 14 27.54 8.96 28.05
C PHE A 14 27.56 7.59 27.39
N GLY A 15 26.57 6.75 27.74
CA GLY A 15 26.26 5.56 26.98
C GLY A 15 25.86 5.99 25.58
N TYR A 16 26.69 5.70 24.59
CA TYR A 16 26.34 5.90 23.19
C TYR A 16 25.14 4.99 22.87
N PHE A 17 23.93 5.55 22.82
CA PHE A 17 22.68 4.83 22.58
C PHE A 17 22.39 4.59 21.09
N GLY A 18 23.41 4.69 20.23
CA GLY A 18 23.24 4.65 18.77
C GLY A 18 22.47 5.88 18.24
N PRO A 19 22.36 6.02 16.91
CA PRO A 19 21.54 7.07 16.31
C PRO A 19 20.08 6.92 16.77
N ALA A 20 19.42 8.04 17.10
CA ALA A 20 18.01 8.08 17.51
C ALA A 20 17.06 7.45 16.48
N GLU A 21 17.52 7.36 15.23
CA GLU A 21 16.82 6.79 14.08
C GLU A 21 17.59 5.59 13.49
N GLY A 22 18.26 4.81 14.33
CA GLY A 22 18.83 3.51 13.94
C GLY A 22 17.81 2.38 13.96
N GLN A 23 16.55 2.63 13.62
CA GLN A 23 15.63 1.53 13.35
C GLN A 23 16.02 0.95 12.00
N LEU A 24 16.33 -0.35 12.00
CA LEU A 24 16.37 -1.17 10.79
C LEU A 24 15.12 -0.83 9.98
N LEU A 25 15.31 -0.02 8.94
CA LEU A 25 14.42 0.02 7.80
C LEU A 25 14.41 -1.43 7.32
N LEU A 26 13.43 -2.21 7.79
CA LEU A 26 12.93 -3.39 7.11
C LEU A 26 12.30 -2.88 5.82
N GLU A 27 13.14 -2.31 4.96
CA GLU A 27 12.83 -1.73 3.69
C GLU A 27 12.31 -2.89 2.84
N ASN A 28 11.00 -2.98 2.76
CA ASN A 28 10.30 -2.91 1.48
C ASN A 28 10.73 -3.93 0.40
N PHE A 29 11.17 -5.14 0.76
CA PHE A 29 11.32 -6.23 -0.22
C PHE A 29 9.98 -6.82 -0.69
N PHE A 30 8.85 -6.30 -0.18
CA PHE A 30 7.54 -6.68 -0.65
C PHE A 30 7.15 -5.81 -1.84
N GLU A 31 7.50 -6.29 -3.03
CA GLU A 31 7.13 -5.66 -4.29
C GLU A 31 5.61 -5.57 -4.42
N ILE A 32 5.07 -4.35 -4.50
CA ILE A 32 3.62 -4.11 -4.68
C ILE A 32 3.09 -4.82 -5.94
N ASP A 33 3.92 -4.99 -6.97
CA ASP A 33 3.56 -5.71 -8.18
C ASP A 33 3.28 -7.21 -7.91
N THR A 34 4.00 -7.85 -6.98
CA THR A 34 3.71 -9.25 -6.59
C THR A 34 2.33 -9.36 -5.95
N LEU A 35 1.98 -8.41 -5.08
CA LEU A 35 0.65 -8.34 -4.48
C LEU A 35 -0.44 -8.09 -5.53
N CYS A 36 -0.18 -7.20 -6.49
CA CYS A 36 -1.11 -6.92 -7.58
C CYS A 36 -1.40 -8.18 -8.41
N ASN A 37 -0.36 -8.94 -8.78
CA ASN A 37 -0.50 -10.18 -9.54
C ASN A 37 -1.27 -11.23 -8.73
N TYR A 38 -0.89 -11.44 -7.47
CA TYR A 38 -1.59 -12.36 -6.56
C TYR A 38 -3.08 -12.02 -6.44
N MET A 39 -3.43 -10.74 -6.25
CA MET A 39 -4.82 -10.30 -6.14
C MET A 39 -5.59 -10.54 -7.44
N LEU A 40 -4.97 -10.29 -8.60
CA LEU A 40 -5.61 -10.53 -9.90
C LEU A 40 -5.85 -12.02 -10.16
N GLU A 41 -4.94 -12.89 -9.78
CA GLU A 41 -5.07 -14.33 -9.93
C GLU A 41 -6.14 -14.89 -8.99
N LYS A 42 -6.06 -14.58 -7.70
CA LYS A 42 -6.98 -15.09 -6.66
C LYS A 42 -8.42 -14.59 -6.84
N TYR A 43 -8.59 -13.33 -7.21
CA TYR A 43 -9.89 -12.65 -7.31
C TYR A 43 -10.39 -12.45 -8.73
N ASN A 44 -9.83 -13.14 -9.73
CA ASN A 44 -10.27 -12.99 -11.12
C ASN A 44 -11.80 -13.18 -11.27
N ASN A 45 -12.47 -12.19 -11.86
CA ASN A 45 -13.93 -12.12 -12.03
C ASN A 45 -14.76 -12.14 -10.73
N LYS A 46 -14.15 -11.90 -9.57
CA LYS A 46 -14.85 -11.82 -8.29
C LYS A 46 -15.09 -10.37 -7.89
N THR A 47 -16.15 -10.17 -7.11
CA THR A 47 -16.42 -8.95 -6.37
C THR A 47 -16.15 -9.19 -4.90
N ILE A 48 -15.35 -8.34 -4.28
CA ILE A 48 -15.01 -8.45 -2.85
C ILE A 48 -14.99 -7.06 -2.21
N SER A 49 -15.35 -6.97 -0.94
CA SER A 49 -15.20 -5.74 -0.17
C SER A 49 -13.75 -5.57 0.30
N PHE A 50 -13.34 -4.35 0.61
CA PHE A 50 -11.99 -4.11 1.11
C PHE A 50 -11.75 -4.77 2.48
N ILE A 51 -12.76 -4.79 3.36
CA ILE A 51 -12.73 -5.52 4.64
C ILE A 51 -12.49 -7.01 4.41
N ASP A 52 -13.31 -7.66 3.58
CA ASP A 52 -13.23 -9.11 3.35
C ASP A 52 -11.88 -9.48 2.74
N LEU A 53 -11.39 -8.65 1.83
CA LEU A 53 -10.07 -8.83 1.22
C LEU A 53 -8.96 -8.83 2.26
N ILE A 54 -9.01 -7.94 3.25
CA ILE A 54 -8.04 -7.92 4.34
C ILE A 54 -8.19 -9.16 5.22
N HIS A 55 -9.42 -9.53 5.60
CA HIS A 55 -9.66 -10.66 6.49
C HIS A 55 -9.23 -11.99 5.89
N GLU A 56 -9.50 -12.23 4.60
CA GLU A 56 -9.09 -13.45 3.91
C GLU A 56 -7.57 -13.58 3.84
N ASN A 57 -6.84 -12.47 3.71
CA ASN A 57 -5.39 -12.51 3.50
C ASN A 57 -4.58 -12.22 4.76
N LEU A 58 -5.25 -12.03 5.91
CA LEU A 58 -4.64 -11.64 7.19
C LEU A 58 -3.64 -12.68 7.71
N MET A 59 -3.89 -13.95 7.41
CA MET A 59 -3.02 -15.09 7.78
C MET A 59 -2.17 -15.60 6.61
N GLU A 60 -2.53 -15.27 5.37
CA GLU A 60 -1.88 -15.81 4.17
C GLU A 60 -0.73 -14.94 3.69
N THR A 61 -0.69 -13.67 4.10
CA THR A 61 0.27 -12.72 3.55
C THR A 61 0.93 -11.87 4.64
N THR A 62 2.12 -11.38 4.34
CA THR A 62 2.88 -10.44 5.18
C THR A 62 2.49 -8.98 4.95
N PHE A 63 1.55 -8.70 4.04
CA PHE A 63 1.17 -7.35 3.64
C PHE A 63 0.22 -6.71 4.65
N ILE A 64 0.48 -5.46 5.01
CA ILE A 64 -0.41 -4.64 5.83
C ILE A 64 -1.46 -3.90 5.00
N ARG A 65 -2.53 -3.43 5.67
CA ARG A 65 -3.66 -2.69 5.04
C ARG A 65 -3.23 -1.58 4.06
N LYS A 66 -2.13 -0.88 4.35
CA LYS A 66 -1.60 0.18 3.50
C LYS A 66 -1.18 -0.35 2.12
N HIS A 67 -0.46 -1.47 2.07
CA HIS A 67 -0.03 -2.08 0.80
C HIS A 67 -1.21 -2.50 -0.06
N TYR A 68 -2.28 -3.03 0.55
CA TYR A 68 -3.51 -3.35 -0.18
C TYR A 68 -4.16 -2.12 -0.81
N ARG A 69 -4.24 -1.00 -0.08
CA ARG A 69 -4.76 0.25 -0.65
C ARG A 69 -3.92 0.71 -1.84
N ASP A 70 -2.60 0.69 -1.69
CA ASP A 70 -1.68 1.10 -2.75
C ASP A 70 -1.80 0.18 -3.98
N ALA A 71 -1.88 -1.13 -3.78
CA ALA A 71 -2.10 -2.12 -4.84
C ALA A 71 -3.44 -1.89 -5.57
N ILE A 72 -4.53 -1.68 -4.85
CA ILE A 72 -5.85 -1.40 -5.44
C ILE A 72 -5.79 -0.11 -6.26
N LEU A 73 -5.17 0.95 -5.75
CA LEU A 73 -5.02 2.21 -6.49
C LEU A 73 -4.17 2.02 -7.76
N GLN A 74 -3.12 1.20 -7.72
CA GLN A 74 -2.32 0.87 -8.90
C GLN A 74 -3.12 0.04 -9.92
N LEU A 75 -3.83 -0.98 -9.48
CA LEU A 75 -4.68 -1.82 -10.33
C LEU A 75 -5.79 -1.00 -10.99
N GLU A 76 -6.35 -0.03 -10.28
CA GLU A 76 -7.36 0.89 -10.82
C GLU A 76 -6.76 1.79 -11.91
N LYS A 77 -5.57 2.37 -11.67
CA LYS A 77 -4.85 3.15 -12.70
C LYS A 77 -4.54 2.33 -13.95
N LYS A 78 -4.25 1.04 -13.78
CA LYS A 78 -4.02 0.07 -14.87
C LYS A 78 -5.33 -0.42 -15.53
N PHE A 79 -6.50 0.07 -15.11
CA PHE A 79 -7.83 -0.36 -15.59
C PHE A 79 -8.10 -1.86 -15.46
N GLN A 80 -7.46 -2.53 -14.49
CA GLN A 80 -7.62 -3.97 -14.23
C GLN A 80 -8.71 -4.27 -13.19
N ILE A 81 -9.17 -3.25 -12.47
CA ILE A 81 -10.25 -3.34 -11.49
C ILE A 81 -11.19 -2.14 -11.62
N GLN A 82 -12.39 -2.27 -11.08
CA GLN A 82 -13.36 -1.18 -10.97
C GLN A 82 -13.80 -1.01 -9.51
N ILE A 83 -13.80 0.22 -9.01
CA ILE A 83 -14.23 0.54 -7.65
C ILE A 83 -15.59 1.21 -7.69
N ARG A 84 -16.60 0.63 -7.02
CA ARG A 84 -17.99 1.13 -7.08
C ARG A 84 -18.37 2.11 -5.96
N LYS A 85 -17.75 1.99 -4.78
CA LYS A 85 -18.05 2.83 -3.60
C LYS A 85 -16.78 3.47 -3.07
N LYS A 86 -16.35 4.56 -3.69
CA LYS A 86 -15.26 5.39 -3.18
C LYS A 86 -15.76 6.35 -2.11
N GLY A 87 -14.93 6.65 -1.12
CA GLY A 87 -15.20 7.69 -0.14
C GLY A 87 -15.24 9.10 -0.75
N PRO A 88 -15.66 10.12 0.03
CA PRO A 88 -15.92 11.49 -0.44
C PRO A 88 -14.70 12.22 -1.04
N ARG A 89 -13.49 11.65 -0.95
CA ARG A 89 -12.25 12.15 -1.57
C ARG A 89 -11.54 11.12 -2.45
N GLY A 90 -12.27 10.12 -2.93
CA GLY A 90 -11.69 9.02 -3.70
C GLY A 90 -10.94 7.98 -2.85
N GLY A 91 -11.05 8.07 -1.52
CA GLY A 91 -10.44 7.12 -0.59
C GLY A 91 -11.09 5.74 -0.64
N ILE A 92 -10.29 4.72 -0.32
CA ILE A 92 -10.75 3.34 -0.15
C ILE A 92 -11.17 3.16 1.31
N ASN A 93 -12.48 3.07 1.51
CA ASN A 93 -13.08 2.77 2.79
C ASN A 93 -13.22 1.25 2.97
N GLU A 94 -13.58 0.87 4.18
CA GLU A 94 -13.81 -0.53 4.55
C GLU A 94 -14.93 -1.19 3.73
N ASP A 95 -16.04 -0.47 3.51
CA ASP A 95 -17.18 -0.95 2.70
C ASP A 95 -16.97 -0.79 1.19
N THR A 96 -15.77 -0.41 0.75
CA THR A 96 -15.48 -0.20 -0.66
C THR A 96 -15.52 -1.53 -1.39
N VAL A 97 -16.45 -1.64 -2.35
CA VAL A 97 -16.60 -2.83 -3.19
C VAL A 97 -15.68 -2.73 -4.39
N ILE A 98 -14.83 -3.75 -4.54
CA ILE A 98 -13.82 -3.90 -5.58
C ILE A 98 -14.27 -5.00 -6.53
N LEU A 99 -14.37 -4.66 -7.81
CA LEU A 99 -14.67 -5.61 -8.88
C LEU A 99 -13.37 -5.89 -9.64
N PHE A 100 -12.87 -7.11 -9.52
CA PHE A 100 -11.71 -7.56 -10.28
C PHE A 100 -12.18 -8.04 -11.65
N ARG A 101 -11.79 -7.32 -12.70
CA ARG A 101 -12.13 -7.67 -14.09
C ARG A 101 -10.85 -7.68 -14.90
N LYS A 102 -10.43 -8.87 -15.35
CA LYS A 102 -9.42 -8.94 -16.39
C LYS A 102 -9.97 -8.22 -17.64
N PRO A 103 -9.34 -7.15 -18.15
CA PRO A 103 -9.84 -6.50 -19.35
C PRO A 103 -9.80 -7.53 -20.49
N LYS A 104 -10.98 -7.93 -20.98
CA LYS A 104 -11.10 -8.65 -22.25
C LYS A 104 -10.70 -7.66 -23.34
N ASN A 105 -9.44 -7.72 -23.76
CA ASN A 105 -8.84 -7.00 -24.88
C ASN A 105 -9.04 -5.47 -24.85
N LEU A 106 -7.96 -4.75 -24.52
CA LEU A 106 -7.82 -3.29 -24.51
C LEU A 106 -8.23 -2.56 -25.82
N LEU A 107 -8.50 -3.29 -26.91
CA LEU A 107 -8.97 -2.74 -28.19
C LEU A 107 -10.44 -2.29 -28.18
N SER A 108 -11.26 -2.73 -27.21
CA SER A 108 -12.69 -2.37 -27.18
C SER A 108 -13.01 -1.01 -26.55
N TYR A 109 -12.08 -0.43 -25.77
CA TYR A 109 -12.34 0.79 -25.00
C TYR A 109 -11.88 2.08 -25.69
N ILE A 110 -10.92 1.99 -26.62
CA ILE A 110 -10.39 3.17 -27.34
C ILE A 110 -11.35 3.62 -28.46
N GLY A 111 -12.22 2.73 -28.96
CA GLY A 111 -13.21 3.05 -30.01
C GLY A 111 -14.45 3.85 -29.59
N LYS A 112 -14.54 4.32 -28.33
CA LYS A 112 -15.70 5.09 -27.82
C LYS A 112 -15.37 6.53 -27.40
N LYS A 113 -14.22 7.07 -27.81
CA LYS A 113 -14.01 8.53 -27.82
C LYS A 113 -14.05 8.99 -29.28
N LYS A 114 -15.26 9.24 -29.75
CA LYS A 114 -15.54 10.07 -30.93
C LYS A 114 -15.16 11.51 -30.63
#